data_AF-A0AAD9NME8-F1
#
_entry.id   AF-A0AAD9NME8-F1
#
_cell.length_a   1.000
_cell.length_b   1.000
_cell.length_c   1.000
_cell.angle_alpha   90.00
_cell.angle_beta   90.00
_cell.angle_gamma   90.00
#
_symmetry.space_group_name_H-M   'P 1'
#
loop_
_entity.id
_entity.type
_entity.pdbx_description
1 polymer ?
#
loop_
_entity_poly.entity_id
_entity_poly.type
_entity_poly.pdbx_seq_one_letter_code
_entity_poly.pdbx_strand_id
1 'polypeptide(L)'
;MKILRIYSEELERQVFPIPRESPVRQSHGRTYELIGHEEQKSTALHFLIRAKTNQFSERIKKFDKFFEKNKHHRHKVTDTDIVEQYFMYSKLITDAAIHEIPQYEILLCTCSHSASPRITRAANVTQCIVDECGMCTEPETLIPLTSHKPKQVVLIGDHKQLRHIVKQPKAKELGLEISLFERYEKKAILLNMQYRMHRGICNFPSRHFYDGRLITSDKIQVNHESSDHNIIRMIWPNKDRPVVFHHVEGAEKSLVITSSNGHEASKSNSAERDHAVRIFAHLVHFCEVPKDKVTILSQYRAQCSEITRKLEDDGFKRPNVSTVIASQGAEWDYVILSTVRSMPVHEIERHPTFGWMKINLGFITDENQINVALTRAKKGLIIIGE
;
A
#
# COMPACT_ATOMS: atom_id res chain seq x y z
N MET A 1 22.24 -14.67 -8.18
CA MET A 1 20.88 -14.95 -7.68
C MET A 1 19.86 -14.64 -8.76
N LYS A 2 19.20 -15.67 -9.29
CA LYS A 2 18.09 -15.53 -10.25
C LYS A 2 16.77 -15.35 -9.51
N ILE A 3 16.07 -14.24 -9.75
CA ILE A 3 14.81 -13.87 -9.09
C ILE A 3 13.64 -14.07 -10.05
N LEU A 4 12.58 -14.71 -9.56
CA LEU A 4 11.33 -14.90 -10.28
C LEU A 4 10.17 -14.26 -9.50
N ARG A 5 9.39 -13.42 -10.17
CA ARG A 5 8.16 -12.81 -9.67
C ARG A 5 6.95 -13.57 -10.19
N ILE A 6 6.10 -14.02 -9.28
CA ILE A 6 4.88 -14.76 -9.57
C ILE A 6 3.72 -13.92 -9.05
N TYR A 7 2.91 -13.43 -9.99
CA TYR A 7 1.80 -12.53 -9.71
C TYR A 7 0.48 -13.31 -9.58
N SER A 8 -0.54 -12.68 -9.02
CA SER A 8 -1.88 -13.27 -8.95
C SER A 8 -2.48 -13.47 -10.34
N GLU A 9 -3.37 -14.45 -10.47
CA GLU A 9 -4.07 -14.69 -11.74
C GLU A 9 -4.86 -13.48 -12.22
N GLU A 10 -5.45 -12.70 -11.31
CA GLU A 10 -6.19 -11.48 -11.63
C GLU A 10 -5.31 -10.47 -12.38
N LEU A 11 -4.06 -10.34 -11.93
CA LEU A 11 -3.08 -9.41 -12.48
C LEU A 11 -2.50 -9.95 -13.79
N GLU A 12 -2.29 -11.27 -13.90
CA GLU A 12 -1.95 -11.92 -15.18
C GLU A 12 -3.06 -11.72 -16.23
N ARG A 13 -4.34 -11.83 -15.85
CA ARG A 13 -5.50 -11.66 -16.74
C ARG A 13 -5.68 -10.24 -17.27
N GLN A 14 -5.17 -9.23 -16.57
CA GLN A 14 -5.14 -7.85 -17.09
C GLN A 14 -4.16 -7.69 -18.27
N VAL A 15 -3.13 -8.53 -18.33
CA VAL A 15 -2.12 -8.53 -19.41
C VAL A 15 -2.49 -9.54 -20.51
N PHE A 16 -2.96 -10.72 -20.11
CA PHE A 16 -3.35 -11.83 -20.99
C PHE A 16 -4.82 -12.21 -20.73
N PRO A 17 -5.78 -11.51 -21.35
CA PRO A 17 -7.20 -11.66 -21.05
C PRO A 17 -7.75 -13.01 -21.55
N ILE A 18 -8.72 -13.54 -20.81
CA ILE A 18 -9.41 -14.80 -21.10
C ILE A 18 -10.92 -14.51 -21.24
N PRO A 19 -11.64 -15.10 -22.23
CA PRO A 19 -13.05 -14.82 -22.44
C PRO A 19 -13.95 -15.25 -21.27
N ARG A 20 -15.08 -14.54 -21.09
CA ARG A 20 -16.22 -14.82 -20.18
C ARG A 20 -16.07 -14.50 -18.70
N GLU A 21 -14.89 -14.17 -18.23
CA GLU A 21 -14.77 -13.56 -16.91
C GLU A 21 -14.84 -12.05 -17.07
N SER A 22 -15.68 -11.39 -16.27
CA SER A 22 -15.84 -9.94 -16.32
C SER A 22 -14.47 -9.27 -16.38
N PRO A 23 -14.24 -8.30 -17.27
CA PRO A 23 -13.01 -7.51 -17.20
C PRO A 23 -12.95 -6.98 -15.77
N VAL A 24 -11.90 -7.37 -15.05
CA VAL A 24 -11.58 -6.78 -13.75
C VAL A 24 -11.69 -5.28 -13.96
N ARG A 25 -12.58 -4.61 -13.21
CA ARG A 25 -12.76 -3.16 -13.35
C ARG A 25 -11.36 -2.57 -13.38
N GLN A 26 -11.02 -1.89 -14.48
CA GLN A 26 -9.72 -1.23 -14.64
C GLN A 26 -9.62 -0.15 -13.56
N SER A 27 -9.23 -0.53 -12.35
CA SER A 27 -8.68 0.41 -11.41
C SER A 27 -7.42 0.92 -12.10
N HIS A 28 -7.42 2.18 -12.51
CA HIS A 28 -6.24 2.88 -12.99
C HIS A 28 -5.29 3.06 -11.78
N GLY A 29 -4.79 1.95 -11.25
CA GLY A 29 -3.90 1.88 -10.11
C GLY A 29 -2.46 1.72 -10.57
N ARG A 30 -1.53 2.22 -9.74
CA ARG A 30 -0.06 2.11 -9.92
C ARG A 30 0.43 0.70 -10.29
N THR A 31 -0.33 -0.36 -9.96
CA THR A 31 0.00 -1.76 -10.28
C THR A 31 0.11 -2.04 -11.78
N TYR A 32 -0.70 -1.37 -12.63
CA TYR A 32 -0.61 -1.54 -14.09
C TYR A 32 0.64 -0.88 -14.66
N GLU A 33 1.04 0.27 -14.12
CA GLU A 33 2.30 0.95 -14.48
C GLU A 33 3.52 0.09 -14.11
N LEU A 34 3.47 -0.64 -12.99
CA LEU A 34 4.56 -1.52 -12.54
C LEU A 34 4.85 -2.67 -13.52
N ILE A 35 3.83 -3.39 -13.99
CA ILE A 35 3.99 -4.53 -14.94
C ILE A 35 4.45 -4.05 -16.34
N GLY A 36 4.29 -2.76 -16.62
CA GLY A 36 4.68 -2.14 -17.88
C GLY A 36 6.20 -2.01 -18.09
N HIS A 37 6.98 -1.90 -17.01
CA HIS A 37 8.44 -1.71 -17.08
C HIS A 37 9.15 -2.98 -17.56
N GLU A 38 10.05 -2.83 -18.55
CA GLU A 38 10.76 -3.98 -19.17
C GLU A 38 11.54 -4.82 -18.17
N GLU A 39 12.13 -4.20 -17.14
CA GLU A 39 12.83 -4.90 -16.05
C GLU A 39 11.92 -5.82 -15.23
N GLN A 40 10.63 -5.50 -15.10
CA GLN A 40 9.69 -6.36 -14.40
C GLN A 40 9.27 -7.54 -15.27
N LYS A 41 9.15 -7.33 -16.59
CA LYS A 41 8.80 -8.40 -17.54
C LYS A 41 9.87 -9.49 -17.62
N SER A 42 11.14 -9.13 -17.53
CA SER A 42 12.26 -10.08 -17.59
C SER A 42 12.36 -11.00 -16.36
N THR A 43 11.66 -10.69 -15.28
CA THR A 43 11.63 -11.48 -14.04
C THR A 43 10.25 -12.05 -13.73
N ALA A 44 9.24 -11.80 -14.55
CA ALA A 44 7.86 -12.18 -14.28
C ALA A 44 7.49 -13.50 -14.97
N LEU A 45 6.97 -14.46 -14.21
CA LEU A 45 6.68 -15.81 -14.68
C LEU A 45 5.78 -15.84 -15.92
N HIS A 46 4.70 -15.05 -15.94
CA HIS A 46 3.75 -15.01 -17.06
C HIS A 46 4.39 -14.52 -18.37
N PHE A 47 5.44 -13.71 -18.34
CA PHE A 47 6.20 -13.34 -19.53
C PHE A 47 7.26 -14.38 -19.88
N LEU A 48 7.92 -14.96 -18.88
CA LEU A 48 9.00 -15.94 -19.07
C LEU A 48 8.51 -17.25 -19.70
N ILE A 49 7.34 -17.77 -19.30
CA ILE A 49 6.74 -18.94 -19.98
C ILE A 49 6.36 -18.66 -21.45
N ARG A 50 6.28 -17.37 -21.83
CA ARG A 50 6.05 -16.90 -23.21
C ARG A 50 7.33 -16.44 -23.89
N ALA A 51 8.49 -16.47 -23.23
CA ALA A 51 9.77 -16.16 -23.85
C ALA A 51 10.15 -17.24 -24.87
N LYS A 52 10.92 -16.89 -25.92
CA LYS A 52 11.33 -17.86 -26.95
C LYS A 52 12.17 -19.02 -26.40
N THR A 53 12.78 -18.82 -25.24
CA THR A 53 13.59 -19.81 -24.52
C THR A 53 12.75 -20.92 -23.89
N ASN A 54 11.45 -20.71 -23.68
CA ASN A 54 10.58 -21.70 -23.07
C ASN A 54 9.90 -22.56 -24.14
N GLN A 55 10.02 -23.89 -24.03
CA GLN A 55 9.49 -24.85 -25.01
C GLN A 55 7.96 -24.80 -25.21
N PHE A 56 7.22 -24.26 -24.23
CA PHE A 56 5.76 -24.14 -24.30
C PHE A 56 5.29 -22.82 -24.94
N SER A 57 6.21 -21.88 -25.17
CA SER A 57 5.95 -20.49 -25.60
C SER A 57 5.05 -20.37 -26.83
N GLU A 58 5.37 -21.10 -27.90
CA GLU A 58 4.61 -21.01 -29.15
C GLU A 58 3.17 -21.53 -28.99
N ARG A 59 2.97 -22.56 -28.16
CA ARG A 59 1.62 -23.09 -27.87
C ARG A 59 0.83 -22.10 -27.02
N ILE A 60 1.46 -21.50 -26.00
CA ILE A 60 0.82 -20.50 -25.15
C ILE A 60 0.39 -19.28 -25.98
N LYS A 61 1.27 -18.75 -26.83
CA LYS A 61 0.97 -17.60 -27.69
C LYS A 61 -0.15 -17.87 -28.69
N LYS A 62 -0.33 -19.12 -29.14
CA LYS A 62 -1.48 -19.50 -29.98
C LYS A 62 -2.80 -19.35 -29.21
N PHE A 63 -2.84 -19.79 -27.95
CA PHE A 63 -4.00 -19.59 -27.07
C PHE A 63 -4.22 -18.10 -26.76
N ASP A 64 -3.17 -17.33 -26.44
CA ASP A 64 -3.30 -15.89 -26.18
C ASP A 64 -3.95 -15.17 -27.38
N LYS A 65 -3.50 -15.46 -28.61
CA LYS A 65 -4.09 -14.91 -29.84
C LYS A 65 -5.54 -15.36 -30.05
N PHE A 66 -5.86 -16.61 -29.69
CA PHE A 66 -7.23 -17.12 -29.75
C PHE A 66 -8.14 -16.37 -28.78
N PHE A 67 -7.71 -16.17 -27.54
CA PHE A 67 -8.48 -15.47 -26.52
C PHE A 67 -8.63 -13.97 -26.81
N GLU A 68 -7.59 -13.29 -27.29
CA GLU A 68 -7.69 -11.86 -27.66
C GLU A 68 -8.69 -11.65 -28.80
N LYS A 69 -8.73 -12.54 -29.80
CA LYS A 69 -9.73 -12.49 -30.87
C LYS A 69 -11.16 -12.69 -30.36
N ASN A 70 -11.33 -13.42 -29.27
CA ASN A 70 -12.63 -13.79 -28.71
C ASN A 70 -13.04 -12.97 -27.48
N LYS A 71 -12.22 -12.02 -27.04
CA LYS A 71 -12.44 -11.20 -25.82
C LYS A 71 -13.77 -10.45 -25.80
N HIS A 72 -14.27 -10.03 -26.97
CA HIS A 72 -15.54 -9.30 -27.11
C HIS A 72 -16.74 -10.20 -27.46
N HIS A 73 -16.50 -11.47 -27.80
CA HIS A 73 -17.57 -12.40 -28.17
C HIS A 73 -18.25 -12.96 -26.92
N ARG A 74 -19.22 -12.23 -26.38
CA ARG A 74 -20.03 -12.70 -25.25
C ARG A 74 -20.90 -13.93 -25.58
N HIS A 75 -21.18 -14.22 -26.86
CA HIS A 75 -22.23 -15.19 -27.25
C HIS A 75 -21.97 -16.02 -28.53
N LYS A 76 -20.73 -16.20 -29.03
CA LYS A 76 -20.51 -16.84 -30.36
C LYS A 76 -19.60 -18.06 -30.43
N VAL A 77 -19.08 -18.55 -29.31
CA VAL A 77 -18.48 -19.89 -29.24
C VAL A 77 -19.34 -20.66 -28.26
N THR A 78 -19.84 -21.81 -28.69
CA THR A 78 -20.57 -22.77 -27.86
C THR A 78 -19.87 -22.89 -26.51
N ASP A 79 -20.60 -22.64 -25.42
CA ASP A 79 -20.07 -22.48 -24.07
C ASP A 79 -19.04 -23.55 -23.67
N THR A 80 -19.23 -24.77 -24.16
CA THR A 80 -18.34 -25.93 -23.99
C THR A 80 -16.95 -25.76 -24.63
N ASP A 81 -16.85 -25.25 -25.87
CA ASP A 81 -15.55 -25.21 -26.56
C ASP A 81 -14.61 -24.19 -25.90
N ILE A 82 -15.10 -23.04 -25.45
CA ILE A 82 -14.26 -22.06 -24.71
C ILE A 82 -13.77 -22.67 -23.40
N VAL A 83 -14.64 -23.40 -22.68
CA VAL A 83 -14.29 -24.03 -21.41
C VAL A 83 -13.22 -25.09 -21.60
N GLU A 84 -13.33 -25.91 -22.65
CA GLU A 84 -12.30 -26.89 -23.01
C GLU A 84 -10.98 -26.23 -23.38
N GLN A 85 -11.00 -25.19 -24.23
CA GLN A 85 -9.79 -24.43 -24.58
C GLN A 85 -9.15 -23.79 -23.35
N TYR A 86 -9.96 -23.26 -22.42
CA TYR A 86 -9.47 -22.71 -21.16
C TYR A 86 -8.81 -23.78 -20.29
N PHE A 87 -9.43 -24.95 -20.16
CA PHE A 87 -8.85 -26.06 -19.40
C PHE A 87 -7.50 -26.51 -19.99
N MET A 88 -7.42 -26.66 -21.32
CA MET A 88 -6.18 -26.98 -22.02
C MET A 88 -5.11 -25.90 -21.81
N TYR A 89 -5.49 -24.63 -21.89
CA TYR A 89 -4.60 -23.50 -21.65
C TYR A 89 -4.10 -23.46 -20.20
N SER A 90 -4.99 -23.61 -19.21
CA SER A 90 -4.63 -23.61 -17.79
C SER A 90 -3.64 -24.73 -17.45
N LYS A 91 -3.86 -25.92 -18.01
CA LYS A 91 -2.91 -27.05 -17.91
C LYS A 91 -1.56 -26.70 -18.54
N LEU A 92 -1.57 -26.16 -19.77
CA LEU A 92 -0.35 -25.77 -20.48
C LEU A 92 0.46 -24.70 -19.72
N ILE A 93 -0.19 -23.68 -19.17
CA ILE A 93 0.45 -22.65 -18.35
C ILE A 93 1.06 -23.28 -17.08
N THR A 94 0.36 -24.21 -16.46
CA THR A 94 0.86 -24.92 -15.28
C THR A 94 2.09 -25.76 -15.61
N ASP A 95 2.06 -26.52 -16.70
CA ASP A 95 3.20 -27.32 -17.16
C ASP A 95 4.42 -26.44 -17.50
N ALA A 96 4.17 -25.31 -18.18
CA ALA A 96 5.21 -24.34 -18.50
C ALA A 96 5.82 -23.69 -17.25
N ALA A 97 5.00 -23.37 -16.25
CA ALA A 97 5.46 -22.84 -14.98
C ALA A 97 6.29 -23.86 -14.19
N ILE A 98 5.85 -25.13 -14.17
CA ILE A 98 6.60 -26.22 -13.50
C ILE A 98 7.97 -26.41 -14.13
N HIS A 99 8.09 -26.23 -15.45
CA HIS A 99 9.37 -26.27 -16.14
C HIS A 99 10.25 -25.02 -15.90
N GLU A 100 9.64 -23.86 -15.72
CA GLU A 100 10.36 -22.58 -15.60
C GLU A 100 10.88 -22.32 -14.18
N ILE A 101 10.04 -22.55 -13.16
CA ILE A 101 10.33 -22.21 -11.75
C ILE A 101 11.64 -22.80 -11.21
N PRO A 102 12.00 -24.07 -11.46
CA PRO A 102 13.23 -24.68 -10.90
C PRO A 102 14.54 -24.01 -11.35
N GLN A 103 14.49 -23.14 -12.36
CA GLN A 103 15.65 -22.42 -12.88
C GLN A 103 16.03 -21.19 -12.05
N TYR A 104 15.25 -20.85 -11.03
CA TYR A 104 15.38 -19.65 -10.21
C TYR A 104 15.64 -19.99 -8.74
N GLU A 105 16.37 -19.10 -8.06
CA GLU A 105 16.79 -19.29 -6.66
C GLU A 105 15.87 -18.57 -5.68
N ILE A 106 15.24 -17.47 -6.10
CA ILE A 106 14.36 -16.64 -5.27
C ILE A 106 13.00 -16.52 -5.96
N LEU A 107 11.95 -16.90 -5.25
CA LEU A 107 10.56 -16.76 -5.71
C LEU A 107 9.87 -15.66 -4.91
N LEU A 108 9.30 -14.68 -5.59
CA LEU A 108 8.53 -13.58 -4.99
C LEU A 108 7.06 -13.77 -5.37
N CYS A 109 6.20 -13.96 -4.36
CA CYS A 109 4.75 -14.09 -4.54
C CYS A 109 4.02 -13.64 -3.27
N THR A 110 2.70 -13.43 -3.34
CA THR A 110 1.89 -13.18 -2.14
C THR A 110 1.72 -14.46 -1.32
N CYS A 111 1.46 -14.32 -0.02
CA CYS A 111 1.21 -15.44 0.87
C CYS A 111 0.12 -16.37 0.33
N SER A 112 -0.99 -15.81 -0.13
CA SER A 112 -2.10 -16.55 -0.75
C SER A 112 -1.70 -17.28 -2.04
N HIS A 113 -0.93 -16.62 -2.92
CA HIS A 113 -0.55 -17.21 -4.20
C HIS A 113 0.54 -18.28 -4.07
N SER A 114 1.27 -18.30 -2.94
CA SER A 114 2.29 -19.33 -2.66
C SER A 114 1.75 -20.76 -2.70
N ALA A 115 0.46 -20.97 -2.41
CA ALA A 115 -0.20 -22.28 -2.47
C ALA A 115 -0.62 -22.71 -3.88
N SER A 116 -0.39 -21.87 -4.90
CA SER A 116 -0.71 -22.19 -6.29
C SER A 116 -0.09 -23.54 -6.70
N PRO A 117 -0.84 -24.42 -7.40
CA PRO A 117 -0.31 -25.69 -7.91
C PRO A 117 0.95 -25.52 -8.77
N ARG A 118 1.11 -24.35 -9.42
CA ARG A 118 2.31 -24.02 -10.20
C ARG A 118 3.55 -23.97 -9.32
N ILE A 119 3.43 -23.45 -8.10
CA ILE A 119 4.54 -23.27 -7.16
C ILE A 119 4.73 -24.56 -6.34
N THR A 120 3.67 -25.09 -5.74
CA THR A 120 3.77 -26.27 -4.85
C THR A 120 4.26 -27.53 -5.54
N ARG A 121 4.08 -27.66 -6.86
CA ARG A 121 4.59 -28.81 -7.64
C ARG A 121 6.01 -28.61 -8.17
N ALA A 122 6.49 -27.37 -8.24
CA ALA A 122 7.73 -27.04 -8.93
C ALA A 122 8.84 -26.59 -7.98
N ALA A 123 8.47 -25.86 -6.93
CA ALA A 123 9.40 -25.26 -6.00
C ALA A 123 9.75 -26.21 -4.86
N ASN A 124 11.04 -26.30 -4.52
CA ASN A 124 11.53 -26.92 -3.30
C ASN A 124 12.02 -25.83 -2.34
N VAL A 125 11.08 -25.19 -1.63
CA VAL A 125 11.38 -24.03 -0.79
C VAL A 125 11.99 -24.48 0.53
N THR A 126 13.28 -24.19 0.73
CA THR A 126 14.00 -24.52 1.96
C THR A 126 13.96 -23.39 2.98
N GLN A 127 13.88 -22.14 2.53
CA GLN A 127 13.77 -20.94 3.36
C GLN A 127 12.57 -20.11 2.92
N CYS A 128 11.78 -19.64 3.87
CA CYS A 128 10.64 -18.76 3.61
C CYS A 128 10.83 -17.45 4.37
N ILE A 129 10.79 -16.34 3.63
CA ILE A 129 10.79 -14.99 4.20
C ILE A 129 9.41 -14.40 3.93
N VAL A 130 8.74 -13.96 4.97
CA VAL A 130 7.46 -13.24 4.87
C VAL A 130 7.71 -11.80 5.31
N ASP A 131 7.67 -10.89 4.33
CA ASP A 131 7.79 -9.45 4.57
C ASP A 131 6.41 -8.83 4.84
N GLU A 132 6.39 -7.68 5.52
CA GLU A 132 5.17 -7.00 5.99
C GLU A 132 4.21 -7.94 6.75
N CYS A 133 4.74 -8.92 7.49
CA CYS A 133 3.97 -9.98 8.15
C CYS A 133 2.98 -9.44 9.20
N GLY A 134 3.23 -8.24 9.75
CA GLY A 134 2.29 -7.52 10.62
C GLY A 134 0.98 -7.13 9.93
N MET A 135 0.98 -7.04 8.59
CA MET A 135 -0.21 -6.78 7.77
C MET A 135 -0.95 -8.05 7.36
N CYS A 136 -0.44 -9.25 7.64
CA CYS A 136 -1.11 -10.49 7.27
C CYS A 136 -1.94 -10.99 8.44
N THR A 137 -3.11 -11.57 8.13
CA THR A 137 -3.76 -12.45 9.11
C THR A 137 -2.84 -13.63 9.43
N GLU A 138 -2.95 -14.20 10.63
CA GLU A 138 -2.22 -15.43 10.93
C GLU A 138 -2.50 -16.55 9.92
N PRO A 139 -3.76 -16.89 9.57
CA PRO A 139 -4.04 -17.90 8.55
C PRO A 139 -3.37 -17.63 7.21
N GLU A 140 -3.32 -16.37 6.78
CA GLU A 140 -2.63 -15.98 5.55
C GLU A 140 -1.13 -16.25 5.62
N THR A 141 -0.49 -15.90 6.73
CA THR A 141 0.94 -16.18 6.95
C THR A 141 1.23 -17.69 6.96
N LEU A 142 0.28 -18.52 7.44
CA LEU A 142 0.43 -19.97 7.48
C LEU A 142 0.36 -20.65 6.11
N ILE A 143 -0.19 -20.00 5.08
CA ILE A 143 -0.31 -20.57 3.72
C ILE A 143 1.05 -21.01 3.17
N PRO A 144 2.08 -20.13 3.06
CA PRO A 144 3.39 -20.54 2.57
C PRO A 144 4.07 -21.57 3.49
N LEU A 145 3.86 -21.47 4.81
CA LEU A 145 4.52 -22.36 5.77
C LEU A 145 4.01 -23.80 5.70
N THR A 146 2.69 -23.97 5.52
CA THR A 146 2.05 -25.29 5.44
C THR A 146 2.17 -25.91 4.05
N SER A 147 2.11 -25.09 3.00
CA SER A 147 2.20 -25.54 1.61
C SER A 147 3.60 -26.02 1.25
N HIS A 148 4.64 -25.36 1.77
CA HIS A 148 6.03 -25.62 1.39
C HIS A 148 6.89 -26.27 2.46
N LYS A 149 6.47 -26.22 3.74
CA LYS A 149 7.18 -26.80 4.89
C LYS A 149 8.68 -26.42 4.91
N PRO A 150 9.01 -25.12 4.86
CA PRO A 150 10.39 -24.64 4.81
C PRO A 150 11.15 -25.06 6.09
N LYS A 151 12.46 -25.28 5.95
CA LYS A 151 13.36 -25.60 7.08
C LYS A 151 13.67 -24.38 7.93
N GLN A 152 13.64 -23.19 7.33
CA GLN A 152 13.87 -21.91 8.00
C GLN A 152 12.78 -20.92 7.63
N VAL A 153 12.29 -20.17 8.62
CA VAL A 153 11.28 -19.14 8.46
C VAL A 153 11.81 -17.83 9.05
N VAL A 154 11.69 -16.74 8.29
CA VAL A 154 11.98 -15.38 8.74
C VAL A 154 10.73 -14.55 8.56
N LEU A 155 10.21 -13.99 9.65
CA LEU A 155 9.07 -13.07 9.61
C LEU A 155 9.61 -11.65 9.80
N ILE A 156 9.32 -10.78 8.86
CA ILE A 156 9.70 -9.36 8.87
C ILE A 156 8.41 -8.56 8.89
N GLY A 157 8.33 -7.55 9.75
CA GLY A 157 7.15 -6.70 9.84
C GLY A 157 7.19 -5.78 11.05
N ASP A 158 6.14 -4.99 11.18
CA ASP A 158 5.97 -4.04 12.27
C ASP A 158 4.52 -4.04 12.76
N HIS A 159 4.28 -4.67 13.91
CA HIS A 159 2.96 -4.73 14.55
C HIS A 159 2.46 -3.37 15.08
N LYS A 160 3.32 -2.34 15.10
CA LYS A 160 2.95 -0.94 15.40
C LYS A 160 2.57 -0.14 14.15
N GLN A 161 2.73 -0.69 12.95
CA GLN A 161 2.21 -0.12 11.70
C GLN A 161 0.87 -0.78 11.31
N LEU A 162 0.37 -0.55 10.10
CA LEU A 162 -0.97 -1.00 9.68
C LEU A 162 -1.17 -2.50 9.86
N ARG A 163 -2.30 -2.86 10.46
CA ARG A 163 -2.81 -4.23 10.56
C ARG A 163 -3.66 -4.57 9.34
N HIS A 164 -3.91 -5.84 9.08
CA HIS A 164 -4.94 -6.27 8.12
C HIS A 164 -6.34 -5.81 8.55
N ILE A 165 -7.21 -5.64 7.56
CA ILE A 165 -8.59 -5.22 7.78
C ILE A 165 -9.46 -6.45 8.02
N VAL A 166 -9.91 -6.64 9.26
CA VAL A 166 -10.96 -7.61 9.62
C VAL A 166 -12.31 -6.91 9.61
N LYS A 167 -13.15 -7.20 8.62
CA LYS A 167 -14.48 -6.57 8.48
C LYS A 167 -15.48 -7.05 9.55
N GLN A 168 -15.40 -8.33 9.93
CA GLN A 168 -16.36 -8.93 10.85
C GLN A 168 -15.98 -8.65 12.31
N PRO A 169 -16.77 -7.89 13.08
CA PRO A 169 -16.40 -7.50 14.45
C PRO A 169 -16.20 -8.70 15.37
N LYS A 170 -17.02 -9.75 15.23
CA LYS A 170 -16.87 -10.95 16.07
C LYS A 170 -15.56 -11.69 15.81
N ALA A 171 -15.11 -11.76 14.56
CA ALA A 171 -13.84 -12.38 14.21
C ALA A 171 -12.66 -11.56 14.77
N LYS A 172 -12.77 -10.23 14.73
CA LYS A 172 -11.82 -9.31 15.34
C LYS A 172 -11.68 -9.58 16.85
N GLU A 173 -12.81 -9.58 17.57
CA GLU A 173 -12.87 -9.88 19.01
C GLU A 173 -12.29 -11.25 19.36
N LEU A 174 -12.51 -12.26 18.51
CA LEU A 174 -11.95 -13.61 18.67
C LEU A 174 -10.45 -13.71 18.33
N GLY A 175 -9.78 -12.60 18.04
CA GLY A 175 -8.34 -12.53 17.85
C GLY A 175 -7.85 -12.63 16.42
N LEU A 176 -8.74 -12.63 15.41
CA LEU A 176 -8.31 -12.65 14.00
C LEU A 176 -7.49 -11.40 13.63
N GLU A 177 -7.59 -10.30 14.40
CA GLU A 177 -6.79 -9.08 14.21
C GLU A 177 -5.32 -9.18 14.65
N ILE A 178 -4.95 -10.27 15.32
CA ILE A 178 -3.58 -10.51 15.79
C ILE A 178 -2.83 -11.28 14.69
N SER A 179 -1.82 -10.66 14.11
CA SER A 179 -0.97 -11.30 13.10
C SER A 179 -0.09 -12.40 13.72
N LEU A 180 0.47 -13.29 12.89
CA LEU A 180 1.46 -14.26 13.37
C LEU A 180 2.69 -13.53 13.93
N PHE A 181 3.12 -12.44 13.29
CA PHE A 181 4.26 -11.64 13.76
C PHE A 181 4.01 -11.07 15.16
N GLU A 182 2.85 -10.45 15.39
CA GLU A 182 2.48 -9.86 16.69
C GLU A 182 2.46 -10.91 17.80
N ARG A 183 1.96 -12.13 17.52
CA ARG A 183 1.98 -13.23 18.51
C ARG A 183 3.39 -13.61 18.96
N TYR A 184 4.39 -13.40 18.11
CA TYR A 184 5.79 -13.69 18.38
C TYR A 184 6.64 -12.43 18.62
N GLU A 185 6.03 -11.26 18.84
CA GLU A 185 6.73 -9.96 18.94
C GLU A 185 7.87 -9.98 19.97
N LYS A 186 7.72 -10.71 21.08
CA LYS A 186 8.72 -10.80 22.15
C LYS A 186 10.01 -11.50 21.72
N LYS A 187 9.97 -12.26 20.63
CA LYS A 187 11.13 -12.91 20.01
C LYS A 187 11.70 -12.08 18.85
N ALA A 188 11.03 -11.01 18.44
CA ALA A 188 11.47 -10.17 17.34
C ALA A 188 12.68 -9.32 17.75
N ILE A 189 13.57 -9.10 16.80
CA ILE A 189 14.71 -8.21 16.95
C ILE A 189 14.33 -6.87 16.34
N LEU A 190 14.33 -5.81 17.16
CA LEU A 190 14.06 -4.46 16.67
C LEU A 190 15.28 -3.91 15.93
N LEU A 191 15.13 -3.63 14.64
CA LEU A 191 16.08 -2.82 13.88
C LEU A 191 15.87 -1.36 14.28
N ASN A 192 16.71 -0.88 15.19
CA ASN A 192 16.47 0.39 15.89
C ASN A 192 17.08 1.62 15.18
N MET A 193 17.99 1.44 14.22
CA MET A 193 18.56 2.54 13.44
C MET A 193 17.68 2.85 12.23
N GLN A 194 17.16 4.09 12.13
CA GLN A 194 16.35 4.55 11.01
C GLN A 194 17.11 5.53 10.11
N TYR A 195 16.84 5.45 8.81
CA TYR A 195 17.52 6.19 7.73
C TYR A 195 16.56 7.00 6.85
N ARG A 196 15.35 7.29 7.33
CA ARG A 196 14.31 7.97 6.57
C ARG A 196 14.08 9.40 7.04
N MET A 197 13.73 9.56 8.31
CA MET A 197 13.08 10.76 8.82
C MET A 197 14.05 11.66 9.56
N HIS A 198 13.85 12.97 9.46
CA HIS A 198 14.50 13.93 10.34
C HIS A 198 14.26 13.60 11.82
N ARG A 199 15.26 13.81 12.69
CA ARG A 199 15.20 13.47 14.13
C ARG A 199 13.99 14.11 14.84
N GLY A 200 13.65 15.35 14.47
CA GLY A 200 12.49 16.07 14.98
C GLY A 200 11.14 15.41 14.67
N ILE A 201 11.04 14.70 13.54
CA ILE A 201 9.88 13.89 13.15
C ILE A 201 9.91 12.58 13.93
N CYS A 202 11.05 11.87 13.93
CA CYS A 202 11.22 10.55 14.56
C CYS A 202 11.00 10.56 16.10
N ASN A 203 11.23 11.69 16.76
CA ASN A 203 11.15 11.80 18.23
C ASN A 203 9.81 11.29 18.80
N PHE A 204 8.67 11.76 18.26
CA PHE A 204 7.37 11.35 18.78
C PHE A 204 7.06 9.88 18.48
N PRO A 205 7.15 9.38 17.22
CA PRO A 205 6.91 7.97 16.95
C PRO A 205 7.81 7.03 17.75
N SER A 206 9.11 7.37 17.87
CA SER A 206 10.06 6.59 18.68
C SER A 206 9.60 6.45 20.12
N ARG A 207 9.28 7.56 20.79
CA ARG A 207 8.84 7.56 22.19
C ARG A 207 7.51 6.86 22.40
N HIS A 208 6.54 7.11 21.52
CA HIS A 208 5.17 6.67 21.71
C HIS A 208 4.93 5.22 21.29
N PHE A 209 5.50 4.79 20.15
CA PHE A 209 5.25 3.45 19.60
C PHE A 209 6.38 2.45 19.85
N TYR A 210 7.60 2.90 20.14
CA TYR A 210 8.80 2.07 20.19
C TYR A 210 9.65 2.27 21.46
N ASP A 211 9.07 2.78 22.54
CA ASP A 211 9.72 2.97 23.85
C ASP A 211 10.98 3.87 23.80
N GLY A 212 11.05 4.78 22.85
CA GLY A 212 12.20 5.66 22.62
C GLY A 212 13.42 4.96 22.00
N ARG A 213 13.27 3.72 21.51
CA ARG A 213 14.40 2.91 21.03
C ARG A 213 14.85 3.24 19.61
N LEU A 214 14.04 3.95 18.80
CA LEU A 214 14.45 4.32 17.44
C LEU A 214 15.48 5.46 17.45
N ILE A 215 16.59 5.25 16.74
CA ILE A 215 17.74 6.13 16.62
C ILE A 215 17.83 6.62 15.17
N THR A 216 17.97 7.93 14.99
CA THR A 216 18.16 8.54 13.66
C THR A 216 19.63 8.48 13.26
N SER A 217 19.95 7.97 12.07
CA SER A 217 21.32 7.96 11.56
C SER A 217 21.84 9.38 11.32
N ASP A 218 23.09 9.65 11.69
CA ASP A 218 23.77 10.94 11.48
C ASP A 218 23.82 11.35 9.99
N LYS A 219 23.78 10.37 9.07
CA LYS A 219 23.75 10.62 7.62
C LYS A 219 22.54 11.45 7.18
N ILE A 220 21.44 11.42 7.96
CA ILE A 220 20.25 12.18 7.66
C ILE A 220 20.45 13.65 7.99
N GLN A 221 21.11 13.97 9.12
CA GLN A 221 21.31 15.36 9.55
C GLN A 221 22.16 16.16 8.55
N VAL A 222 23.24 15.57 8.05
CA VAL A 222 24.16 16.22 7.09
C VAL A 222 23.43 16.65 5.80
N ASN A 223 22.46 15.86 5.32
CA ASN A 223 21.75 16.12 4.07
C ASN A 223 20.66 17.21 4.18
N HIS A 224 20.10 17.44 5.37
CA HIS A 224 19.08 18.47 5.59
C HIS A 224 19.68 19.86 5.78
N GLU A 225 20.89 19.96 6.30
CA GLU A 225 21.58 21.25 6.49
C GLU A 225 22.13 21.84 5.18
N SER A 226 22.46 20.99 4.20
CA SER A 226 23.13 21.38 2.96
C SER A 226 22.21 21.73 1.78
N SER A 227 20.91 21.39 1.84
CA SER A 227 20.11 21.21 0.61
C SER A 227 18.79 21.99 0.55
N ASP A 228 18.31 22.54 1.67
CA ASP A 228 17.00 23.19 1.72
C ASP A 228 17.15 24.72 1.59
N HIS A 229 16.60 25.30 0.52
CA HIS A 229 16.58 26.75 0.27
C HIS A 229 16.09 27.50 1.52
N ASN A 230 16.72 28.64 1.85
CA ASN A 230 16.44 29.41 3.08
C ASN A 230 14.94 29.67 3.36
N ILE A 231 14.10 29.70 2.32
CA ILE A 231 12.67 29.96 2.37
C ILE A 231 11.91 28.81 3.07
N ILE A 232 12.21 27.55 2.78
CA ILE A 232 11.46 26.43 3.40
C ILE A 232 11.74 26.32 4.89
N ARG A 233 12.90 26.81 5.37
CA ARG A 233 13.20 26.87 6.81
C ARG A 233 12.33 27.89 7.54
N MET A 234 11.72 28.85 6.84
CA MET A 234 10.86 29.88 7.41
C MET A 234 9.44 29.40 7.72
N ILE A 235 9.00 28.28 7.14
CA ILE A 235 7.64 27.76 7.39
C ILE A 235 7.55 27.02 8.73
N TRP A 236 8.68 26.59 9.28
CA TRP A 236 8.73 25.81 10.51
C TRP A 236 8.79 26.73 11.73
N PRO A 237 7.90 26.54 12.73
CA PRO A 237 7.97 27.30 13.98
C PRO A 237 9.30 27.11 14.72
N ASN A 238 9.89 25.92 14.59
CA ASN A 238 11.21 25.59 15.11
C ASN A 238 12.08 25.06 13.96
N LYS A 239 13.16 25.76 13.65
CA LYS A 239 14.07 25.43 12.54
C LYS A 239 14.75 24.07 12.67
N ASP A 240 14.87 23.56 13.90
CA ASP A 240 15.48 22.27 14.21
C ASP A 240 14.44 21.15 14.34
N ARG A 241 13.15 21.47 14.18
CA ARG A 241 12.05 20.51 14.21
C ARG A 241 11.05 20.81 13.09
N PRO A 242 11.21 20.17 11.92
CA PRO A 242 10.34 20.38 10.76
C PRO A 242 9.01 19.63 10.92
N VAL A 243 8.30 19.96 12.01
CA VAL A 243 6.98 19.43 12.36
C VAL A 243 6.13 20.62 12.81
N VAL A 244 4.94 20.76 12.24
CA VAL A 244 3.97 21.77 12.68
C VAL A 244 2.57 21.16 12.75
N PHE A 245 1.83 21.52 13.80
CA PHE A 245 0.39 21.33 13.87
C PHE A 245 -0.27 22.66 13.52
N HIS A 246 -0.89 22.72 12.35
CA HIS A 246 -1.59 23.87 11.82
C HIS A 246 -3.08 23.75 12.18
N HIS A 247 -3.44 24.39 13.30
CA HIS A 247 -4.80 24.38 13.82
C HIS A 247 -5.77 25.05 12.84
N VAL A 248 -6.84 24.34 12.47
CA VAL A 248 -7.89 24.81 11.54
C VAL A 248 -9.25 24.40 12.09
N GLU A 249 -10.01 25.39 12.55
CA GLU A 249 -11.41 25.23 12.88
C GLU A 249 -12.21 25.09 11.58
N GLY A 250 -13.01 24.02 11.49
CA GLY A 250 -13.76 23.72 10.28
C GLY A 250 -15.14 23.16 10.61
N ALA A 251 -15.72 22.46 9.63
CA ALA A 251 -16.94 21.70 9.82
C ALA A 251 -16.85 20.44 8.99
N GLU A 252 -17.00 19.29 9.63
CA GLU A 252 -17.01 18.01 8.92
C GLU A 252 -18.35 17.79 8.19
N LYS A 253 -18.27 17.19 6.99
CA LYS A 253 -19.42 16.75 6.21
C LYS A 253 -19.36 15.26 6.01
N SER A 254 -20.47 14.57 6.21
CA SER A 254 -20.59 13.14 5.89
C SER A 254 -20.98 12.98 4.41
N LEU A 255 -20.19 12.21 3.67
CA LEU A 255 -20.37 11.95 2.24
C LEU A 255 -20.38 10.46 1.97
N VAL A 256 -21.19 10.02 1.01
CA VAL A 256 -21.19 8.63 0.54
C VAL A 256 -20.28 8.54 -0.69
N ILE A 257 -19.29 7.64 -0.65
CA ILE A 257 -18.36 7.43 -1.75
C ILE A 257 -18.55 6.04 -2.33
N THR A 258 -18.61 5.95 -3.65
CA THR A 258 -18.60 4.67 -4.36
C THR A 258 -17.17 4.12 -4.42
N SER A 259 -16.93 3.00 -3.74
CA SER A 259 -15.69 2.22 -3.85
C SER A 259 -15.92 0.96 -4.71
N SER A 260 -14.84 0.23 -5.03
CA SER A 260 -14.93 -1.09 -5.65
C SER A 260 -15.73 -2.10 -4.81
N ASN A 261 -15.87 -1.86 -3.50
CA ASN A 261 -16.54 -2.71 -2.54
C ASN A 261 -17.96 -2.22 -2.16
N GLY A 262 -18.48 -1.17 -2.83
CA GLY A 262 -19.78 -0.56 -2.55
C GLY A 262 -19.71 0.88 -2.04
N HIS A 263 -20.83 1.40 -1.56
CA HIS A 263 -20.94 2.74 -0.97
C HIS A 263 -20.38 2.74 0.46
N GLU A 264 -19.40 3.61 0.73
CA GLU A 264 -18.81 3.80 2.06
C GLU A 264 -19.14 5.21 2.57
N ALA A 265 -19.62 5.31 3.81
CA ALA A 265 -19.70 6.59 4.51
C ALA A 265 -18.28 7.10 4.80
N SER A 266 -18.01 8.33 4.40
CA SER A 266 -16.72 9.01 4.55
C SER A 266 -16.94 10.45 4.99
N LYS A 267 -15.87 11.17 5.30
CA LYS A 267 -15.94 12.55 5.79
C LYS A 267 -15.02 13.47 4.99
N SER A 268 -15.38 14.74 4.89
CA SER A 268 -14.53 15.82 4.40
C SER A 268 -14.67 17.06 5.27
N ASN A 269 -13.64 17.91 5.24
CA ASN A 269 -13.62 19.21 5.89
C ASN A 269 -13.02 20.21 4.91
N SER A 270 -13.85 21.15 4.43
CA SER A 270 -13.47 22.11 3.40
C SER A 270 -12.43 23.12 3.88
N ALA A 271 -12.45 23.50 5.16
CA ALA A 271 -11.46 24.42 5.72
C ALA A 271 -10.07 23.76 5.71
N GLU A 272 -9.96 22.53 6.22
CA GLU A 272 -8.70 21.77 6.17
C GLU A 272 -8.24 21.52 4.73
N ARG A 273 -9.17 21.22 3.81
CA ARG A 273 -8.87 21.04 2.37
C ARG A 273 -8.20 22.29 1.80
N ASP A 274 -8.80 23.46 2.02
CA ASP A 274 -8.30 24.71 1.45
C ASP A 274 -6.92 25.08 2.01
N HIS A 275 -6.69 24.81 3.30
CA HIS A 275 -5.38 24.95 3.91
C HIS A 275 -4.36 23.94 3.36
N ALA A 276 -4.73 22.66 3.21
CA ALA A 276 -3.85 21.65 2.65
C ALA A 276 -3.41 21.99 1.22
N VAL A 277 -4.36 22.43 0.39
CA VAL A 277 -4.11 22.88 -0.99
C VAL A 277 -3.18 24.09 -1.01
N ARG A 278 -3.45 25.10 -0.17
CA ARG A 278 -2.61 26.30 -0.08
C ARG A 278 -1.18 25.98 0.34
N ILE A 279 -1.00 25.11 1.33
CA ILE A 279 0.31 24.70 1.81
C ILE A 279 1.04 23.89 0.74
N PHE A 280 0.36 22.95 0.07
CA PHE A 280 0.91 22.20 -1.04
C PHE A 280 1.39 23.13 -2.16
N ALA A 281 0.54 24.08 -2.57
CA ALA A 281 0.89 25.05 -3.60
C ALA A 281 2.07 25.94 -3.17
N HIS A 282 2.13 26.32 -1.89
CA HIS A 282 3.23 27.09 -1.34
C HIS A 282 4.56 26.34 -1.40
N LEU A 283 4.57 25.07 -0.98
CA LEU A 283 5.75 24.20 -1.06
C LEU A 283 6.24 24.04 -2.50
N VAL A 284 5.34 23.81 -3.45
CA VAL A 284 5.71 23.55 -4.84
C VAL A 284 6.16 24.82 -5.58
N HIS A 285 5.43 25.93 -5.44
CA HIS A 285 5.70 27.13 -6.24
C HIS A 285 6.68 28.11 -5.58
N PHE A 286 6.64 28.26 -4.26
CA PHE A 286 7.44 29.27 -3.56
C PHE A 286 8.67 28.68 -2.88
N CYS A 287 8.56 27.45 -2.37
CA CYS A 287 9.72 26.72 -1.83
C CYS A 287 10.41 25.85 -2.89
N GLU A 288 9.90 25.84 -4.12
CA GLU A 288 10.46 25.11 -5.27
C GLU A 288 10.68 23.61 -5.02
N VAL A 289 9.86 23.02 -4.14
CA VAL A 289 9.91 21.58 -3.88
C VAL A 289 9.29 20.84 -5.06
N PRO A 290 9.97 19.83 -5.65
CA PRO A 290 9.39 19.03 -6.70
C PRO A 290 8.05 18.41 -6.26
N LYS A 291 7.02 18.55 -7.09
CA LYS A 291 5.64 18.12 -6.78
C LYS A 291 5.55 16.66 -6.36
N ASP A 292 6.38 15.78 -6.94
CA ASP A 292 6.43 14.36 -6.61
C ASP A 292 6.99 14.07 -5.21
N LYS A 293 7.69 15.02 -4.60
CA LYS A 293 8.26 14.95 -3.25
C LYS A 293 7.32 15.46 -2.15
N VAL A 294 6.17 16.02 -2.52
CA VAL A 294 5.11 16.44 -1.58
C VAL A 294 3.92 15.50 -1.72
N THR A 295 3.32 15.10 -0.60
CA THR A 295 2.07 14.33 -0.58
C THR A 295 1.08 14.91 0.42
N ILE A 296 -0.20 14.77 0.12
CA ILE A 296 -1.28 15.03 1.07
C ILE A 296 -1.92 13.71 1.47
N LEU A 297 -1.95 13.44 2.77
CA LEU A 297 -2.54 12.25 3.37
C LEU A 297 -3.81 12.62 4.14
N SER A 298 -4.80 11.75 4.09
CA SER A 298 -5.94 11.78 5.00
C SER A 298 -6.40 10.36 5.28
N GLN A 299 -7.10 10.14 6.38
CA GLN A 299 -7.74 8.85 6.65
C GLN A 299 -9.05 8.68 5.87
N TYR A 300 -9.59 9.77 5.29
CA TYR A 300 -10.88 9.78 4.64
C TYR A 300 -10.76 9.92 3.12
N ARG A 301 -11.39 8.99 2.40
CA ARG A 301 -11.45 9.00 0.93
C ARG A 301 -12.15 10.25 0.38
N ALA A 302 -13.15 10.79 1.09
CA ALA A 302 -13.90 11.98 0.66
C ALA A 302 -12.98 13.20 0.66
N GLN A 303 -12.26 13.39 1.76
CA GLN A 303 -11.24 14.42 1.87
C GLN A 303 -10.18 14.29 0.78
N CYS A 304 -9.64 13.08 0.56
CA CYS A 304 -8.67 12.86 -0.52
C CYS A 304 -9.23 13.28 -1.88
N SER A 305 -10.49 12.93 -2.16
CA SER A 305 -11.14 13.21 -3.45
C SER A 305 -11.39 14.70 -3.66
N GLU A 306 -11.81 15.42 -2.61
CA GLU A 306 -12.00 16.87 -2.66
C GLU A 306 -10.68 17.63 -2.83
N ILE A 307 -9.64 17.22 -2.10
CA ILE A 307 -8.29 17.83 -2.22
C ILE A 307 -7.73 17.60 -3.62
N THR A 308 -7.82 16.37 -4.15
CA THR A 308 -7.36 16.07 -5.51
C THR A 308 -8.06 16.97 -6.53
N ARG A 309 -9.39 17.06 -6.49
CA ARG A 309 -10.16 17.90 -7.41
C ARG A 309 -9.72 19.35 -7.33
N LYS A 310 -9.59 19.90 -6.13
CA LYS A 310 -9.19 21.29 -5.95
C LYS A 310 -7.78 21.57 -6.47
N LEU A 311 -6.84 20.65 -6.28
CA LEU A 311 -5.50 20.76 -6.86
C LEU A 311 -5.51 20.65 -8.38
N GLU A 312 -6.34 19.79 -8.95
CA GLU A 312 -6.51 19.68 -10.40
C GLU A 312 -7.10 20.95 -11.01
N ASP A 313 -8.11 21.54 -10.34
CA ASP A 313 -8.70 22.84 -10.71
C ASP A 313 -7.65 23.97 -10.64
N ASP A 314 -6.70 23.89 -9.69
CA ASP A 314 -5.57 24.81 -9.57
C ASP A 314 -4.40 24.50 -10.54
N GLY A 315 -4.60 23.55 -11.46
CA GLY A 315 -3.66 23.24 -12.54
C GLY A 315 -2.62 22.16 -12.23
N PHE A 316 -2.65 21.55 -11.05
CA PHE A 316 -1.73 20.45 -10.71
C PHE A 316 -2.19 19.15 -11.36
N LYS A 317 -1.49 18.71 -12.41
CA LYS A 317 -1.74 17.42 -13.04
C LYS A 317 -1.34 16.27 -12.11
N ARG A 318 -2.28 15.34 -11.86
CA ARG A 318 -2.07 14.11 -11.06
C ARG A 318 -1.36 14.41 -9.71
N PRO A 319 -1.98 15.16 -8.79
CA PRO A 319 -1.38 15.47 -7.51
C PRO A 319 -1.22 14.21 -6.64
N ASN A 320 -0.21 14.19 -5.78
CA ASN A 320 0.00 13.10 -4.83
C ASN A 320 -0.93 13.28 -3.63
N VAL A 321 -2.11 12.68 -3.71
CA VAL A 321 -3.09 12.64 -2.62
C VAL A 321 -3.53 11.20 -2.41
N SER A 322 -3.45 10.70 -1.18
CA SER A 322 -3.79 9.30 -0.90
C SER A 322 -4.28 9.09 0.52
N THR A 323 -4.99 7.98 0.74
CA THR A 323 -5.31 7.58 2.11
C THR A 323 -4.07 7.09 2.85
N VAL A 324 -4.05 7.21 4.17
CA VAL A 324 -2.96 6.66 5.01
C VAL A 324 -2.73 5.17 4.72
N ILE A 325 -3.80 4.39 4.59
CA ILE A 325 -3.73 2.95 4.27
C ILE A 325 -3.04 2.70 2.91
N ALA A 326 -3.36 3.51 1.90
CA ALA A 326 -2.75 3.37 0.57
C ALA A 326 -1.31 3.90 0.48
N SER A 327 -0.84 4.60 1.51
CA SER A 327 0.51 5.18 1.57
C SER A 327 1.56 4.25 2.15
N GLN A 328 1.18 3.04 2.56
CA GLN A 328 2.12 2.08 3.16
C GLN A 328 3.27 1.74 2.21
N GLY A 329 4.47 1.62 2.79
CA GLY A 329 5.71 1.38 2.04
C GLY A 329 6.22 2.58 1.24
N ALA A 330 5.40 3.62 1.02
CA ALA A 330 5.83 4.85 0.34
C ALA A 330 6.43 5.87 1.33
N GLU A 331 7.18 6.82 0.79
CA GLU A 331 7.80 7.92 1.53
C GLU A 331 7.91 9.17 0.66
N TRP A 332 7.86 10.35 1.29
CA TRP A 332 7.94 11.65 0.63
C TRP A 332 8.79 12.60 1.46
N ASP A 333 9.36 13.63 0.81
CA ASP A 333 10.13 14.64 1.54
C ASP A 333 9.22 15.43 2.47
N TYR A 334 8.05 15.83 1.98
CA TYR A 334 7.06 16.57 2.78
C TYR A 334 5.70 15.88 2.75
N VAL A 335 5.11 15.74 3.94
CA VAL A 335 3.77 15.17 4.13
C VAL A 335 2.88 16.22 4.78
N ILE A 336 1.71 16.43 4.18
CA ILE A 336 0.62 17.23 4.75
C ILE A 336 -0.48 16.24 5.17
N LEU A 337 -0.77 16.12 6.46
CA LEU A 337 -1.78 15.22 7.01
C LEU A 337 -3.03 16.01 7.40
N SER A 338 -4.17 15.76 6.77
CA SER A 338 -5.48 16.33 7.15
C SER A 338 -6.27 15.33 8.00
N THR A 339 -6.62 15.72 9.23
CA THR A 339 -7.31 14.87 10.22
C THR A 339 -8.82 14.84 10.03
N VAL A 340 -9.40 15.85 9.38
CA VAL A 340 -10.81 15.99 8.97
C VAL A 340 -11.80 16.19 10.10
N ARG A 341 -11.65 15.42 11.19
CA ARG A 341 -12.59 15.42 12.30
C ARG A 341 -12.58 16.78 12.98
N SER A 342 -13.76 17.34 13.11
CA SER A 342 -14.00 18.67 13.64
C SER A 342 -15.33 18.67 14.37
N MET A 343 -15.40 19.37 15.50
CA MET A 343 -16.55 19.37 16.39
C MET A 343 -16.59 20.66 17.19
N PRO A 344 -17.76 21.30 17.37
CA PRO A 344 -17.86 22.49 18.20
C PRO A 344 -17.31 22.27 19.60
N VAL A 345 -16.57 23.27 20.12
CA VAL A 345 -15.90 23.20 21.44
C VAL A 345 -16.84 22.79 22.58
N HIS A 346 -18.12 23.20 22.53
CA HIS A 346 -19.09 22.88 23.57
C HIS A 346 -19.58 21.42 23.55
N GLU A 347 -19.36 20.69 22.45
CA GLU A 347 -19.65 19.26 22.33
C GLU A 347 -18.46 18.38 22.74
N ILE A 348 -17.26 18.98 22.93
CA ILE A 348 -16.07 18.25 23.35
C ILE A 348 -16.23 17.76 24.79
N GLU A 349 -16.25 16.44 24.95
CA GLU A 349 -16.31 15.82 26.27
C GLU A 349 -14.96 15.93 26.96
N ARG A 350 -14.93 16.55 28.15
CA ARG A 350 -13.68 16.78 28.93
C ARG A 350 -12.99 15.49 29.36
N HIS A 351 -13.76 14.43 29.55
CA HIS A 351 -13.30 13.10 29.94
C HIS A 351 -13.90 12.07 28.99
N PRO A 352 -13.45 12.03 27.73
CA PRO A 352 -14.13 11.27 26.69
C PRO A 352 -13.94 9.77 26.94
N THR A 353 -15.02 9.02 26.83
CA THR A 353 -14.93 7.55 26.84
C THR A 353 -14.27 7.05 25.55
N PHE A 354 -13.73 5.83 25.54
CA PHE A 354 -13.19 5.23 24.31
C PHE A 354 -14.24 5.14 23.19
N GLY A 355 -15.50 4.86 23.55
CA GLY A 355 -16.61 4.86 22.59
C GLY A 355 -16.84 6.24 21.97
N TRP A 356 -16.83 7.30 22.80
CA TRP A 356 -16.94 8.68 22.35
C TRP A 356 -15.79 9.04 21.41
N MET A 357 -14.55 8.74 21.79
CA MET A 357 -13.37 9.02 20.96
C MET A 357 -13.47 8.31 19.60
N LYS A 358 -13.88 7.05 19.58
CA LYS A 358 -14.02 6.29 18.32
C LYS A 358 -15.07 6.91 17.39
N ILE A 359 -16.16 7.43 17.94
CA ILE A 359 -17.20 8.09 17.15
C ILE A 359 -16.70 9.46 16.64
N ASN A 360 -16.10 10.27 17.52
CA ASN A 360 -15.83 11.69 17.28
C ASN A 360 -14.44 11.99 16.70
N LEU A 361 -13.42 11.21 17.06
CA LEU A 361 -12.06 11.28 16.50
C LEU A 361 -11.85 10.27 15.37
N GLY A 362 -12.73 9.27 15.24
CA GLY A 362 -12.71 8.33 14.11
C GLY A 362 -11.40 7.56 14.00
N PHE A 363 -10.77 7.62 12.83
CA PHE A 363 -9.55 6.86 12.55
C PHE A 363 -8.31 7.42 13.27
N ILE A 364 -8.40 8.59 13.91
CA ILE A 364 -7.29 9.12 14.73
C ILE A 364 -7.07 8.24 15.96
N THR A 365 -8.11 7.53 16.44
CA THR A 365 -7.96 6.57 17.56
C THR A 365 -7.25 5.29 17.16
N ASP A 366 -6.95 5.09 15.87
CA ASP A 366 -6.17 3.97 15.38
C ASP A 366 -4.67 4.33 15.42
N GLU A 367 -4.02 3.92 16.52
CA GLU A 367 -2.59 4.15 16.76
C GLU A 367 -1.71 3.66 15.61
N ASN A 368 -2.07 2.51 15.00
CA ASN A 368 -1.32 1.91 13.89
C ASN A 368 -1.39 2.81 12.64
N GLN A 369 -2.57 3.35 12.32
CA GLN A 369 -2.72 4.31 11.22
C GLN A 369 -1.98 5.61 11.48
N ILE A 370 -2.07 6.16 12.70
CA ILE A 370 -1.36 7.39 13.05
C ILE A 370 0.15 7.20 12.96
N ASN A 371 0.70 6.08 13.48
CA ASN A 371 2.12 5.79 13.34
C ASN A 371 2.55 5.77 11.87
N VAL A 372 1.78 5.12 10.98
CA VAL A 372 2.09 5.15 9.54
C VAL A 372 2.05 6.56 8.98
N ALA A 373 1.00 7.33 9.26
CA ALA A 373 0.83 8.70 8.76
C ALA A 373 2.01 9.61 9.18
N LEU A 374 2.41 9.55 10.45
CA LEU A 374 3.50 10.37 10.99
C LEU A 374 4.88 9.96 10.45
N THR A 375 5.03 8.71 9.99
CA THR A 375 6.33 8.14 9.56
C THR A 375 6.55 8.11 8.05
N ARG A 376 5.67 8.76 7.27
CA ARG A 376 5.82 8.88 5.81
C ARG A 376 6.76 10.02 5.38
N ALA A 377 6.99 11.01 6.25
CA ALA A 377 7.76 12.22 5.95
C ALA A 377 9.26 12.05 6.20
N LYS A 378 10.08 12.43 5.22
CA LYS A 378 11.55 12.43 5.36
C LYS A 378 12.06 13.74 5.93
N LYS A 379 11.67 14.87 5.32
CA LYS A 379 12.16 16.22 5.63
C LYS A 379 11.20 17.03 6.48
N GLY A 380 9.89 16.98 6.23
CA GLY A 380 8.94 17.80 6.98
C GLY A 380 7.52 17.24 7.06
N LEU A 381 6.89 17.46 8.22
CA LEU A 381 5.54 16.97 8.53
C LEU A 381 4.63 18.14 8.94
N ILE A 382 3.54 18.32 8.22
CA ILE A 382 2.53 19.34 8.48
C ILE A 382 1.23 18.61 8.82
N ILE A 383 0.71 18.79 10.01
CA ILE A 383 -0.57 18.21 10.44
C ILE A 383 -1.60 19.34 10.46
N ILE A 384 -2.75 19.13 9.83
CA ILE A 384 -3.86 20.07 9.78
C ILE A 384 -5.04 19.42 10.48
N GLY A 385 -5.61 20.12 11.46
CA GLY A 385 -6.71 19.61 12.27
C GLY A 385 -7.18 20.59 13.32
N GLU A 386 -8.25 20.23 14.02
CA GLU A 386 -8.80 20.92 15.19
C GLU A 386 -8.31 20.28 16.49
#